data_AF-A0A1S2IUF9-F1
#
_entry.id   AF-A0A1S2IUF9-F1
#
_cell.length_a   1.000
_cell.length_b   1.000
_cell.length_c   1.000
_cell.angle_alpha   90.00
_cell.angle_beta   90.00
_cell.angle_gamma   90.00
#
_symmetry.space_group_name_H-M   'P 1'
#
loop_
_entity.id
_entity.type
_entity.pdbx_description
1 polymer ?
#
loop_
_entity_poly.entity_id
_entity_poly.type
_entity_poly.pdbx_seq_one_letter_code
_entity_poly.pdbx_strand_id
1 'polypeptide(L)'
;MTLEFRVQHDVATDAAPSSSAPARPGLRGILDRIALRRDAARARRDATEIAELGDLGRLLSDARGVVEHGWIQHAWFAYVDESGRTRTASSAAAMDVVGRPLVGACLVGAVVSAAGGPHAVHAQPVQRALDVVWHALASAEGTPVLWCPAPDVRMGRVRDLTSWNDQPARSATDVASLLLTAERVAVAESERVRARAVARSTA
;
A
#
# COMPACT_ATOMS: atom_id res chain seq x y z
N MET A 1 2.16 -53.09 56.51
CA MET A 1 1.24 -52.90 55.39
C MET A 1 1.74 -51.73 54.57
N THR A 2 2.59 -52.02 53.60
CA THR A 2 3.29 -51.05 52.75
C THR A 2 2.54 -50.95 51.42
N LEU A 3 1.87 -49.82 51.21
CA LEU A 3 1.20 -49.50 49.95
C LEU A 3 2.23 -48.93 48.98
N GLU A 4 2.64 -49.74 48.01
CA GLU A 4 3.48 -49.31 46.90
C GLU A 4 2.68 -48.42 45.94
N PHE A 5 3.11 -47.18 45.80
CA PHE A 5 2.56 -46.22 44.84
C PHE A 5 3.27 -46.43 43.49
N ARG A 6 2.69 -47.25 42.60
CA ARG A 6 3.13 -47.35 41.21
C ARG A 6 2.63 -46.14 40.42
N VAL A 7 3.54 -45.21 40.12
CA VAL A 7 3.31 -44.14 39.14
C VAL A 7 3.39 -44.76 37.74
N GLN A 8 2.24 -44.86 37.05
CA GLN A 8 2.21 -45.08 35.60
C GLN A 8 2.50 -43.75 34.90
N HIS A 9 3.62 -43.67 34.19
CA HIS A 9 3.88 -42.59 33.23
C HIS A 9 3.23 -42.96 31.89
N ASP A 10 2.01 -42.48 31.67
CA ASP A 10 1.42 -42.39 30.33
C ASP A 10 2.04 -41.19 29.60
N VAL A 11 3.18 -41.44 28.96
CA VAL A 11 3.72 -40.51 27.95
C VAL A 11 3.10 -40.92 26.61
N ALA A 12 1.94 -40.36 26.29
CA ALA A 12 1.40 -40.37 24.94
C ALA A 12 2.27 -39.47 24.04
N THR A 13 3.42 -40.01 23.63
CA THR A 13 4.20 -39.48 22.51
C THR A 13 3.46 -39.83 21.22
N ASP A 14 2.40 -39.07 20.93
CA ASP A 14 1.80 -39.07 19.59
C ASP A 14 2.55 -38.05 18.71
N ALA A 15 3.83 -38.36 18.48
CA ALA A 15 4.61 -37.77 17.41
C ALA A 15 4.61 -38.77 16.26
N ALA A 16 3.45 -38.92 15.59
CA ALA A 16 3.40 -39.60 14.32
C ALA A 16 4.42 -38.93 13.38
N PRO A 17 5.43 -39.65 12.85
CA PRO A 17 6.32 -39.07 11.87
C PRO A 17 5.47 -38.71 10.65
N SER A 18 5.42 -37.41 10.34
CA SER A 18 4.91 -36.92 9.08
C SER A 18 5.53 -37.75 7.98
N SER A 19 4.68 -38.45 7.22
CA SER A 19 5.06 -39.25 6.06
C SER A 19 5.89 -38.38 5.12
N SER A 20 7.22 -38.51 5.23
CA SER A 20 8.14 -37.96 4.26
C SER A 20 7.97 -38.82 3.02
N ALA A 21 7.20 -38.31 2.06
CA ALA A 21 7.06 -38.95 0.76
C ALA A 21 8.46 -39.32 0.24
N PRO A 22 8.68 -40.56 -0.25
CA PRO A 22 10.00 -41.01 -0.63
C PRO A 22 10.55 -40.09 -1.71
N ALA A 23 11.66 -39.42 -1.40
CA ALA A 23 12.38 -38.59 -2.35
C ALA A 23 12.80 -39.48 -3.52
N ARG A 24 12.08 -39.36 -4.65
CA ARG A 24 12.39 -40.09 -5.89
C ARG A 24 13.85 -39.77 -6.27
N PRO A 25 14.78 -40.73 -6.20
CA PRO A 25 16.19 -40.44 -6.45
C PRO A 25 16.40 -40.12 -7.94
N GLY A 26 17.25 -39.13 -8.23
CA GLY A 26 17.64 -38.75 -9.60
C GLY A 26 17.16 -37.36 -10.03
N LEU A 27 17.42 -37.02 -11.30
CA LEU A 27 17.14 -35.70 -11.89
C LEU A 27 15.69 -35.25 -11.72
N ARG A 28 14.71 -36.18 -11.73
CA ARG A 28 13.29 -35.86 -11.49
C ARG A 28 13.04 -35.31 -10.08
N GLY A 29 13.64 -35.87 -9.03
CA GLY A 29 13.51 -35.33 -7.67
C GLY A 29 14.14 -33.95 -7.49
N ILE A 30 15.17 -33.62 -8.29
CA ILE A 30 15.78 -32.28 -8.32
C ILE A 30 14.84 -31.29 -9.02
N LEU A 31 14.26 -31.67 -10.17
CA LEU A 31 13.31 -30.84 -10.90
C LEU A 31 12.05 -30.56 -10.07
N ASP A 32 11.50 -31.57 -9.39
CA ASP A 32 10.35 -31.41 -8.50
C ASP A 32 10.66 -30.43 -7.36
N ARG A 33 11.86 -30.51 -6.77
CA ARG A 33 12.31 -29.57 -5.73
C ARG A 33 12.47 -28.14 -6.26
N ILE A 34 12.95 -27.98 -7.50
CA ILE A 34 13.06 -26.67 -8.15
C ILE A 34 11.67 -26.10 -8.41
N ALA A 35 10.73 -26.91 -8.91
CA ALA A 35 9.34 -26.50 -9.13
C ALA A 35 8.69 -26.02 -7.82
N LEU A 36 8.75 -26.83 -6.76
CA LEU A 36 8.24 -26.46 -5.43
C LEU A 36 8.85 -25.14 -4.91
N ARG A 37 10.15 -24.93 -5.08
CA ARG A 37 10.81 -23.67 -4.69
C ARG A 37 10.31 -22.48 -5.49
N ARG A 38 10.10 -22.65 -6.80
CA ARG A 38 9.58 -21.60 -7.68
C ARG A 38 8.14 -21.24 -7.30
N ASP A 39 7.32 -22.23 -7.00
CA ASP A 39 5.92 -22.01 -6.61
C ASP A 39 5.83 -21.34 -5.25
N ALA A 40 6.62 -21.77 -4.26
CA ALA A 40 6.73 -21.07 -2.97
C ALA A 40 7.23 -19.63 -3.13
N ALA A 41 8.20 -19.38 -4.02
CA ALA A 41 8.69 -18.02 -4.30
C ALA A 41 7.68 -17.16 -5.06
N ARG A 42 6.77 -17.75 -5.83
CA ARG A 42 5.66 -17.05 -6.48
C ARG A 42 4.57 -16.69 -5.46
N ALA A 43 4.14 -17.66 -4.66
CA ALA A 43 3.15 -17.44 -3.61
C ALA A 43 3.58 -16.32 -2.64
N ARG A 44 4.87 -16.30 -2.26
CA ARG A 44 5.41 -15.19 -1.45
C ARG A 44 5.33 -13.83 -2.15
N ARG A 45 5.63 -13.76 -3.45
CA ARG A 45 5.52 -12.51 -4.22
C ARG A 45 4.08 -12.02 -4.34
N ASP A 46 3.15 -12.92 -4.66
CA ASP A 46 1.72 -12.56 -4.72
C ASP A 46 1.22 -12.09 -3.34
N ALA A 47 1.65 -12.74 -2.25
CA ALA A 47 1.30 -12.32 -0.89
C ALA A 47 1.90 -10.95 -0.52
N THR A 48 3.16 -10.68 -0.88
CA THR A 48 3.78 -9.36 -0.71
C THR A 48 3.04 -8.29 -1.51
N GLU A 49 2.70 -8.56 -2.78
CA GLU A 49 1.96 -7.62 -3.63
C GLU A 49 0.58 -7.29 -3.04
N ILE A 50 -0.14 -8.28 -2.51
CA ILE A 50 -1.42 -8.10 -1.81
C ILE A 50 -1.26 -7.23 -0.56
N ALA A 51 -0.21 -7.50 0.24
CA ALA A 51 0.06 -6.73 1.45
C ALA A 51 0.37 -5.26 1.11
N GLU A 52 1.24 -5.02 0.12
CA GLU A 52 1.56 -3.68 -0.37
C GLU A 52 0.32 -2.92 -0.86
N LEU A 53 -0.60 -3.59 -1.57
CA LEU A 53 -1.87 -2.98 -1.99
C LEU A 53 -2.77 -2.63 -0.80
N GLY A 54 -2.78 -3.46 0.24
CA GLY A 54 -3.46 -3.16 1.50
C GLY A 54 -2.84 -1.95 2.22
N ASP A 55 -1.50 -1.83 2.21
CA ASP A 55 -0.79 -0.70 2.77
C ASP A 55 -1.10 0.60 2.00
N LEU A 56 -1.17 0.52 0.67
CA LEU A 56 -1.59 1.65 -0.18
C LEU A 56 -3.02 2.08 0.12
N GLY A 57 -3.95 1.13 0.30
CA GLY A 57 -5.33 1.45 0.69
C GLY A 57 -5.40 2.20 2.02
N ARG A 58 -4.62 1.78 3.03
CA ARG A 58 -4.54 2.48 4.32
C ARG A 58 -3.95 3.88 4.16
N LEU A 59 -2.86 4.03 3.41
CA LEU A 59 -2.25 5.33 3.14
C LEU A 59 -3.23 6.31 2.48
N LEU A 60 -4.05 5.83 1.53
CA LEU A 60 -5.05 6.66 0.86
C LEU A 60 -6.19 7.06 1.81
N SER A 61 -6.62 6.16 2.69
CA SER A 61 -7.59 6.47 3.76
C SER A 61 -7.04 7.50 4.75
N ASP A 62 -5.77 7.39 5.14
CA ASP A 62 -5.12 8.35 6.03
C ASP A 62 -4.99 9.72 5.34
N ALA A 63 -4.64 9.74 4.06
CA ALA A 63 -4.62 10.96 3.25
C ALA A 63 -6.00 11.62 3.17
N ARG A 64 -7.08 10.83 3.06
CA ARG A 64 -8.45 11.34 3.10
C ARG A 64 -8.75 12.00 4.44
N GLY A 65 -8.30 11.42 5.55
CA GLY A 65 -8.38 12.05 6.87
C GLY A 65 -7.65 13.40 6.95
N VAL A 66 -6.50 13.54 6.30
CA VAL A 66 -5.78 14.83 6.20
C VAL A 66 -6.61 15.88 5.45
N VAL A 67 -7.22 15.50 4.32
CA VAL A 67 -8.08 16.39 3.52
C VAL A 67 -9.33 16.80 4.31
N GLU A 68 -9.96 15.85 5.00
CA GLU A 68 -11.15 16.10 5.83
C GLU A 68 -10.83 17.03 7.01
N HIS A 69 -9.62 16.97 7.56
CA HIS A 69 -9.17 17.87 8.62
C HIS A 69 -8.88 19.28 8.11
N GLY A 70 -8.27 19.41 6.93
CA GLY A 70 -7.91 20.69 6.34
C GLY A 70 -7.47 20.56 4.90
N TRP A 71 -8.36 20.90 3.97
CA TRP A 71 -8.05 20.95 2.54
C TRP A 71 -7.69 22.36 2.09
N ILE A 72 -6.71 22.47 1.21
CA ILE A 72 -6.28 23.75 0.60
C ILE A 72 -6.05 23.62 -0.91
N GLN A 73 -6.02 24.77 -1.58
CA GLN A 73 -5.66 24.93 -2.99
C GLN A 73 -4.41 25.80 -3.15
N HIS A 74 -3.77 25.70 -4.31
CA HIS A 74 -2.66 26.55 -4.75
C HIS A 74 -1.37 26.46 -3.89
N ALA A 75 -1.33 25.51 -2.95
CA ALA A 75 -0.19 25.19 -2.11
C ALA A 75 -0.23 23.69 -1.75
N TRP A 76 0.91 23.12 -1.38
CA TRP A 76 0.97 21.72 -0.95
C TRP A 76 0.58 21.55 0.51
N PHE A 77 1.03 22.48 1.36
CA PHE A 77 0.81 22.43 2.80
C PHE A 77 0.45 23.81 3.34
N ALA A 78 -0.39 23.83 4.37
CA ALA A 78 -0.59 24.94 5.29
C ALA A 78 -0.16 24.47 6.68
N TYR A 79 0.65 25.27 7.38
CA TYR A 79 1.24 24.91 8.66
C TYR A 79 1.36 26.12 9.57
N VAL A 80 1.54 25.88 10.88
CA VAL A 80 1.81 26.93 11.87
C VAL A 80 3.33 27.14 11.99
N ASP A 81 3.79 28.35 11.74
CA ASP A 81 5.20 28.73 11.91
C ASP A 81 5.57 28.94 13.40
N GLU A 82 6.86 29.16 13.69
CA GLU A 82 7.36 29.38 15.05
C GLU A 82 6.74 30.60 15.75
N SER A 83 6.20 31.55 14.97
CA SER A 83 5.48 32.72 15.50
C SER A 83 3.99 32.47 15.73
N GLY A 84 3.52 31.23 15.57
CA GLY A 84 2.11 30.86 15.72
C GLY A 84 1.24 31.27 14.54
N ARG A 85 1.82 31.70 13.41
CA ARG A 85 1.06 32.16 12.24
C ARG A 85 0.91 31.06 11.21
N THR A 86 -0.25 30.99 10.57
CA THR A 86 -0.46 30.09 9.44
C THR A 86 0.32 30.56 8.21
N ARG A 87 1.12 29.65 7.65
CA ARG A 87 1.90 29.83 6.42
C ARG A 87 1.58 28.71 5.44
N THR A 88 1.80 28.97 4.16
CA THR A 88 1.65 27.97 3.09
C THR A 88 3.01 27.64 2.48
N ALA A 89 3.20 26.38 2.10
CA ALA A 89 4.38 25.91 1.37
C ALA A 89 3.96 25.29 0.03
N SER A 90 4.67 25.65 -1.03
CA SER A 90 4.61 24.96 -2.32
C SER A 90 5.43 23.67 -2.27
N SER A 91 5.42 22.88 -3.36
CA SER A 91 6.28 21.70 -3.49
C SER A 91 7.77 22.02 -3.30
N ALA A 92 8.24 23.16 -3.82
CA ALA A 92 9.64 23.59 -3.72
C ALA A 92 10.06 23.94 -2.29
N ALA A 93 9.11 24.36 -1.45
CA ALA A 93 9.32 24.73 -0.06
C ALA A 93 8.75 23.69 0.92
N ALA A 94 8.46 22.46 0.45
CA ALA A 94 7.82 21.43 1.26
C ALA A 94 8.61 21.10 2.54
N MET A 95 9.94 21.20 2.48
CA MET A 95 10.82 20.93 3.62
C MET A 95 10.66 21.92 4.78
N ASP A 96 10.13 23.12 4.53
CA ASP A 96 9.90 24.14 5.56
C ASP A 96 8.76 23.75 6.53
N VAL A 97 8.01 22.70 6.20
CA VAL A 97 6.88 22.18 6.98
C VAL A 97 7.34 21.13 7.99
N VAL A 98 8.53 20.57 7.85
CA VAL A 98 8.99 19.43 8.65
C VAL A 98 9.01 19.78 10.13
N GLY A 99 8.37 18.93 10.94
CA GLY A 99 8.26 19.12 12.40
C GLY A 99 7.30 20.22 12.82
N ARG A 100 6.59 20.85 11.88
CA ARG A 100 5.61 21.91 12.18
C ARG A 100 4.18 21.37 12.19
N PRO A 101 3.28 21.91 13.02
CA PRO A 101 1.88 21.50 13.03
C PRO A 101 1.22 21.77 11.68
N LEU A 102 0.68 20.73 11.06
CA LEU A 102 -0.06 20.82 9.82
C LEU A 102 -1.48 21.36 10.10
N VAL A 103 -1.88 22.38 9.34
CA VAL A 103 -3.24 22.94 9.34
C VAL A 103 -4.06 22.37 8.19
N GLY A 104 -3.42 22.10 7.06
CA GLY A 104 -4.07 21.48 5.92
C GLY A 104 -3.13 21.15 4.78
N ALA A 105 -3.63 20.40 3.80
CA ALA A 105 -2.87 20.01 2.62
C ALA A 105 -3.77 19.92 1.38
N CYS A 106 -3.17 20.08 0.19
CA CYS A 106 -3.85 19.75 -1.06
C CYS A 106 -3.89 18.22 -1.25
N LEU A 107 -4.55 17.73 -2.31
CA LEU A 107 -4.59 16.29 -2.64
C LEU A 107 -3.21 15.61 -2.59
N VAL A 108 -2.21 16.16 -3.28
CA VAL A 108 -0.85 15.57 -3.34
C VAL A 108 -0.15 15.70 -1.98
N GLY A 109 -0.26 16.87 -1.34
CA GLY A 109 0.30 17.12 -0.02
C GLY A 109 -0.29 16.19 1.05
N ALA A 110 -1.58 15.84 0.96
CA ALA A 110 -2.25 14.94 1.89
C ALA A 110 -1.68 13.52 1.81
N VAL A 111 -1.45 12.99 0.61
CA VAL A 111 -0.78 11.69 0.41
C VAL A 111 0.64 11.71 0.98
N VAL A 112 1.39 12.79 0.74
CA VAL A 112 2.76 12.95 1.26
C VAL A 112 2.75 13.05 2.79
N SER A 113 1.81 13.81 3.36
CA SER A 113 1.67 13.98 4.81
C SER A 113 1.32 12.67 5.49
N ALA A 114 0.35 11.92 4.95
CA ALA A 114 -0.06 10.63 5.48
C ALA A 114 1.09 9.60 5.46
N ALA A 115 2.04 9.73 4.53
CA ALA A 115 3.23 8.89 4.45
C ALA A 115 4.38 9.32 5.39
N GLY A 116 4.16 10.28 6.30
CA GLY A 116 5.17 10.79 7.22
C GLY A 116 5.81 12.11 6.80
N GLY A 117 5.24 12.81 5.81
CA GLY A 117 5.61 14.18 5.47
C GLY A 117 6.59 14.31 4.31
N PRO A 118 7.12 15.54 4.08
CA PRO A 118 7.89 15.91 2.89
C PRO A 118 9.07 14.99 2.54
N HIS A 119 9.75 14.41 3.53
CA HIS A 119 10.85 13.47 3.31
C HIS A 119 10.44 12.20 2.56
N ALA A 120 9.18 11.80 2.67
CA ALA A 120 8.65 10.60 2.04
C ALA A 120 8.20 10.84 0.58
N VAL A 121 8.28 12.07 0.06
CA VAL A 121 7.71 12.41 -1.26
C VAL A 121 8.22 11.51 -2.39
N HIS A 122 9.49 11.10 -2.35
CA HIS A 122 10.09 10.21 -3.34
C HIS A 122 10.06 8.73 -2.97
N ALA A 123 9.51 8.38 -1.80
CA ALA A 123 9.38 6.99 -1.38
C ALA A 123 8.42 6.24 -2.29
N GLN A 124 8.75 4.98 -2.58
CA GLN A 124 7.96 4.14 -3.47
C GLN A 124 6.46 4.05 -3.07
N PRO A 125 6.09 3.92 -1.76
CA PRO A 125 4.67 3.89 -1.37
C PRO A 125 3.92 5.16 -1.78
N VAL A 126 4.52 6.35 -1.60
CA VAL A 126 3.92 7.63 -2.02
C VAL A 126 3.76 7.68 -3.53
N GLN A 127 4.80 7.30 -4.28
CA GLN A 127 4.76 7.32 -5.74
C GLN A 127 3.68 6.36 -6.27
N ARG A 128 3.55 5.16 -5.69
CA ARG A 128 2.50 4.21 -6.06
C ARG A 128 1.10 4.69 -5.64
N ALA A 129 0.96 5.32 -4.49
CA ALA A 129 -0.31 5.91 -4.08
C ALA A 129 -0.76 7.00 -5.07
N LEU A 130 0.15 7.88 -5.48
CA LEU A 130 -0.13 8.90 -6.49
C LEU A 130 -0.48 8.30 -7.86
N ASP A 131 0.15 7.20 -8.25
CA ASP A 131 -0.24 6.45 -9.47
C ASP A 131 -1.67 5.92 -9.38
N VAL A 132 -2.09 5.39 -8.22
CA VAL A 132 -3.46 4.90 -7.99
C VAL A 132 -4.46 6.06 -8.00
N VAL A 133 -4.14 7.20 -7.36
CA VAL A 133 -5.01 8.39 -7.36
C VAL A 133 -5.18 8.95 -8.78
N TRP A 134 -4.08 9.06 -9.53
CA TRP A 134 -4.16 9.52 -10.92
C TRP A 134 -4.95 8.53 -11.77
N HIS A 135 -4.78 7.22 -11.56
CA HIS A 135 -5.59 6.21 -12.26
C HIS A 135 -7.08 6.36 -11.95
N ALA A 136 -7.45 6.54 -10.67
CA ALA A 136 -8.83 6.77 -10.26
C ALA A 136 -9.44 8.03 -10.88
N LEU A 137 -8.62 9.05 -11.16
CA LEU A 137 -9.06 10.27 -11.83
C LEU A 137 -9.23 10.08 -13.35
N ALA A 138 -8.26 9.41 -13.99
CA ALA A 138 -8.10 9.44 -15.45
C ALA A 138 -8.64 8.20 -16.18
N SER A 139 -8.95 7.12 -15.45
CA SER A 139 -9.32 5.83 -16.04
C SER A 139 -10.74 5.41 -15.65
N ALA A 140 -11.39 4.65 -16.53
CA ALA A 140 -12.66 4.02 -16.21
C ALA A 140 -12.48 2.96 -15.11
N GLU A 141 -13.45 2.89 -14.18
CA GLU A 141 -13.47 1.88 -13.12
C GLU A 141 -13.42 0.46 -13.72
N GLY A 142 -12.63 -0.42 -13.11
CA GLY A 142 -12.40 -1.77 -13.63
C GLY A 142 -11.20 -1.91 -14.57
N THR A 143 -10.58 -0.81 -15.02
CA THR A 143 -9.30 -0.86 -15.74
C THR A 143 -8.16 -1.26 -14.79
N PRO A 144 -7.17 -2.07 -15.21
CA PRO A 144 -5.98 -2.35 -14.40
C PRO A 144 -5.07 -1.11 -14.24
N VAL A 145 -4.39 -0.99 -13.10
CA VAL A 145 -3.44 0.11 -12.86
C VAL A 145 -2.15 -0.12 -13.64
N LEU A 146 -1.67 0.92 -14.34
CA LEU A 146 -0.34 0.91 -14.95
C LEU A 146 0.71 1.27 -13.90
N TRP A 147 1.40 0.25 -13.41
CA TRP A 147 2.49 0.37 -12.45
C TRP A 147 3.81 0.80 -13.10
N CYS A 148 4.66 1.45 -12.31
CA CYS A 148 6.02 1.86 -12.70
C CYS A 148 6.11 2.68 -13.99
N PRO A 149 5.31 3.75 -14.15
CA PRO A 149 5.49 4.67 -15.27
C PRO A 149 6.89 5.31 -15.23
N ALA A 150 7.32 5.79 -16.40
CA ALA A 150 8.56 6.54 -16.54
C ALA A 150 8.57 7.81 -15.66
N PRO A 151 9.74 8.29 -15.19
CA PRO A 151 9.81 9.40 -14.24
C PRO A 151 9.13 10.70 -14.72
N ASP A 152 9.27 11.04 -15.99
CA ASP A 152 8.63 12.19 -16.63
C ASP A 152 7.10 12.07 -16.66
N VAL A 153 6.59 10.86 -16.93
CA VAL A 153 5.16 10.54 -16.85
C VAL A 153 4.66 10.73 -15.43
N ARG A 154 5.39 10.29 -14.39
CA ARG A 154 4.99 10.53 -12.98
C ARG A 154 4.89 12.01 -12.66
N MET A 155 5.87 12.79 -13.10
CA MET A 155 5.84 14.24 -12.91
C MET A 155 4.67 14.89 -13.65
N GLY A 156 4.30 14.39 -14.83
CA GLY A 156 3.06 14.75 -15.52
C GLY A 156 1.82 14.48 -14.68
N ARG A 157 1.68 13.24 -14.18
CA ARG A 157 0.55 12.82 -13.33
C ARG A 157 0.39 13.69 -12.08
N VAL A 158 1.49 14.01 -11.39
CA VAL A 158 1.46 14.89 -10.21
C VAL A 158 1.00 16.30 -10.58
N ARG A 159 1.42 16.83 -11.74
CA ARG A 159 0.94 18.12 -12.24
C ARG A 159 -0.56 18.08 -12.56
N ASP A 160 -1.05 17.01 -13.19
CA ASP A 160 -2.48 16.84 -13.46
C ASP A 160 -3.30 16.83 -12.17
N LEU A 161 -2.86 16.06 -11.16
CA LEU A 161 -3.51 16.00 -9.85
C LEU A 161 -3.53 17.36 -9.15
N THR A 162 -2.42 18.10 -9.22
CA THR A 162 -2.32 19.45 -8.64
C THR A 162 -3.27 20.41 -9.37
N SER A 163 -3.28 20.38 -10.70
CA SER A 163 -4.17 21.21 -11.51
C SER A 163 -5.65 20.89 -11.27
N TRP A 164 -6.00 19.61 -11.14
CA TRP A 164 -7.36 19.17 -10.84
C TRP A 164 -7.82 19.60 -9.43
N ASN A 165 -6.92 19.53 -8.43
CA ASN A 165 -7.15 20.02 -7.07
C ASN A 165 -7.41 21.53 -7.04
N ASP A 166 -6.65 22.27 -7.84
CA ASP A 166 -6.63 23.74 -7.84
C ASP A 166 -7.70 24.38 -8.74
N GLN A 167 -8.63 23.59 -9.29
CA GLN A 167 -9.75 24.13 -10.04
C GLN A 167 -10.67 24.97 -9.12
N PRO A 168 -11.12 26.17 -9.52
CA PRO A 168 -11.90 27.06 -8.64
C PRO A 168 -13.19 26.47 -8.08
N ALA A 169 -13.80 25.53 -8.80
CA ALA A 169 -15.03 24.84 -8.38
C ALA A 169 -14.77 23.60 -7.50
N ARG A 170 -13.50 23.26 -7.23
CA ARG A 170 -13.15 22.07 -6.45
C ARG A 170 -13.52 22.29 -4.98
N SER A 171 -13.91 21.20 -4.32
CA SER A 171 -14.17 21.17 -2.89
C SER A 171 -13.36 20.08 -2.18
N ALA A 172 -13.23 20.19 -0.86
CA ALA A 172 -12.64 19.14 -0.02
C ALA A 172 -13.38 17.80 -0.18
N THR A 173 -14.70 17.83 -0.31
CA THR A 173 -15.54 16.64 -0.53
C THR A 173 -15.21 15.94 -1.84
N ASP A 174 -14.94 16.68 -2.92
CA ASP A 174 -14.54 16.07 -4.19
C ASP A 174 -13.19 15.36 -4.07
N VAL A 175 -12.23 16.01 -3.39
CA VAL A 175 -10.89 15.45 -3.17
C VAL A 175 -10.96 14.20 -2.30
N ALA A 176 -11.73 14.23 -1.21
CA ALA A 176 -11.99 13.07 -0.36
C ALA A 176 -12.68 11.94 -1.14
N SER A 177 -13.63 12.27 -2.02
CA SER A 177 -14.32 11.28 -2.87
C SER A 177 -13.39 10.64 -3.91
N LEU A 178 -12.44 11.40 -4.45
CA LEU A 178 -11.40 10.86 -5.33
C LEU A 178 -10.48 9.90 -4.56
N LEU A 179 -10.03 10.26 -3.35
CA LEU A 179 -9.22 9.39 -2.50
C LEU A 179 -9.96 8.10 -2.14
N LEU A 180 -11.25 8.18 -1.79
CA LEU A 180 -12.08 7.00 -1.57
C LEU A 180 -12.21 6.12 -2.82
N THR A 181 -12.26 6.73 -4.00
CA THR A 181 -12.25 5.99 -5.28
C THR A 181 -10.91 5.31 -5.51
N ALA A 182 -9.79 5.98 -5.19
CA ALA A 182 -8.46 5.41 -5.25
C ALA A 182 -8.28 4.24 -4.26
N GLU A 183 -8.86 4.31 -3.06
CA GLU A 183 -8.92 3.20 -2.10
C GLU A 183 -9.61 1.98 -2.73
N ARG A 184 -10.77 2.17 -3.38
CA ARG A 184 -11.47 1.09 -4.09
C ARG A 184 -10.64 0.48 -5.23
N VAL A 185 -9.89 1.31 -5.97
CA VAL A 185 -8.96 0.83 -7.00
C VAL A 185 -7.88 -0.08 -6.39
N ALA A 186 -7.28 0.30 -5.26
CA ALA A 186 -6.28 -0.53 -4.58
C ALA A 186 -6.86 -1.89 -4.13
N VAL A 187 -8.10 -1.91 -3.62
CA VAL A 187 -8.82 -3.15 -3.27
C VAL A 187 -9.05 -4.00 -4.52
N ALA A 188 -9.55 -3.40 -5.61
CA ALA A 188 -9.80 -4.13 -6.85
C ALA A 188 -8.51 -4.74 -7.44
N GLU A 189 -7.38 -4.04 -7.40
CA GLU A 189 -6.08 -4.59 -7.78
C GLU A 189 -5.67 -5.77 -6.90
N SER A 190 -5.93 -5.71 -5.58
CA SER A 190 -5.64 -6.81 -4.66
C SER A 190 -6.43 -8.07 -5.00
N GLU A 191 -7.73 -7.90 -5.31
CA GLU A 191 -8.60 -8.99 -5.75
C GLU A 191 -8.16 -9.58 -7.10
N ARG A 192 -7.67 -8.75 -8.03
CA ARG A 192 -7.09 -9.25 -9.30
C ARG A 192 -5.85 -10.12 -9.04
N VAL A 193 -4.96 -9.71 -8.13
CA VAL A 193 -3.78 -10.50 -7.77
C VAL A 193 -4.18 -11.83 -7.13
N ARG A 194 -5.16 -11.81 -6.21
CA ARG A 194 -5.73 -13.02 -5.59
C ARG A 194 -6.33 -13.96 -6.62
N ALA A 195 -7.21 -13.47 -7.50
CA ALA A 195 -7.84 -14.27 -8.54
C ALA A 195 -6.80 -14.91 -9.46
N ARG A 196 -5.78 -14.15 -9.86
CA ARG A 196 -4.65 -14.65 -10.68
C ARG A 196 -3.85 -15.73 -9.94
N ALA A 197 -3.64 -15.60 -8.63
CA ALA A 197 -2.97 -16.62 -7.83
C ALA A 197 -3.79 -17.91 -7.74
N VAL A 198 -5.10 -17.81 -7.48
CA VAL A 198 -6.02 -18.96 -7.39
C VAL A 198 -6.11 -19.70 -8.72
N ALA A 199 -6.36 -18.99 -9.82
CA ALA A 199 -6.47 -19.58 -11.16
C ALA A 199 -5.22 -20.38 -11.56
N ARG A 200 -4.03 -19.95 -11.09
CA ARG A 200 -2.77 -20.66 -11.31
C ARG A 200 -2.58 -21.87 -10.41
N SER A 201 -3.13 -21.88 -9.20
CA SER A 201 -3.06 -23.06 -8.33
C SER A 201 -4.01 -24.19 -8.73
N THR A 202 -5.06 -23.85 -9.49
CA THR A 202 -6.07 -24.82 -9.96
C THR A 202 -5.79 -25.36 -11.37
N ALA A 203 -4.82 -24.77 -12.08
CA ALA A 203 -4.39 -25.18 -13.42
C ALA A 203 -3.23 -26.19 -13.34
#